data_AF-A0A1H8QG46-F1
#
_entry.id   AF-A0A1H8QG46-F1
#
_cell.length_a   1.000
_cell.length_b   1.000
_cell.length_c   1.000
_cell.angle_alpha   90.00
_cell.angle_beta   90.00
_cell.angle_gamma   90.00
#
_symmetry.space_group_name_H-M   'P 1'
#
loop_
_entity.id
_entity.type
_entity.pdbx_description
1 polymer ?
#
loop_
_entity_poly.entity_id
_entity_poly.type
_entity_poly.pdbx_seq_one_letter_code
_entity_poly.pdbx_strand_id
1 'polypeptide(L)'
;MATDASSSTTDDVGFDTTSLTRLHYLGVALAAVTGVIHLVLGVGFLPSPLAVSFVLAGLGFFGGVALFLFGVRRRQVVAVGIPFTLLQFFAYFALNWPDVVSPVGLFDKVVQLALVGVLVAVYRAESAEN
;
A
#
# COMPACT_ATOMS: atom_id res chain seq x y z
N MET A 1 12.27 10.04 -51.75
CA MET A 1 11.77 8.72 -51.31
C MET A 1 12.20 8.57 -49.85
N ALA A 2 11.37 9.06 -48.93
CA ALA A 2 11.62 9.00 -47.49
C ALA A 2 10.92 7.75 -46.95
N THR A 3 11.67 6.87 -46.31
CA THR A 3 11.14 5.72 -45.59
C THR A 3 10.80 6.16 -44.18
N ASP A 4 9.50 6.26 -43.88
CA ASP A 4 8.99 6.43 -42.53
C ASP A 4 9.34 5.18 -41.71
N ALA A 5 10.30 5.33 -40.80
CA ALA A 5 10.56 4.33 -39.78
C ALA A 5 9.36 4.31 -38.83
N SER A 6 8.51 3.28 -38.95
CA SER A 6 7.51 2.96 -37.94
C SER A 6 8.21 2.64 -36.64
N SER A 7 8.28 3.61 -35.72
CA SER A 7 8.69 3.41 -34.35
C SER A 7 7.64 2.53 -33.67
N SER A 8 7.89 1.22 -33.61
CA SER A 8 7.15 0.31 -32.75
C SER A 8 7.48 0.67 -31.30
N THR A 9 6.59 1.41 -30.65
CA THR A 9 6.62 1.58 -29.19
C THR A 9 6.34 0.22 -28.59
N THR A 10 7.39 -0.46 -28.13
CA THR A 10 7.23 -1.53 -27.15
C THR A 10 6.66 -0.86 -25.91
N ASP A 11 5.37 -1.08 -25.63
CA ASP A 11 4.80 -0.78 -24.33
C ASP A 11 5.51 -1.68 -23.32
N ASP A 12 6.61 -1.20 -22.75
CA ASP A 12 7.38 -1.90 -21.73
C ASP A 12 6.46 -2.12 -20.52
N VAL A 13 6.06 -3.36 -20.27
CA VAL A 13 5.39 -3.76 -19.02
C VAL A 13 6.47 -3.78 -17.93
N GLY A 14 6.86 -2.58 -17.48
CA GLY A 14 7.95 -2.35 -16.54
C GLY A 14 7.51 -1.47 -15.38
N PHE A 15 8.34 -1.44 -14.33
CA PHE A 15 8.16 -0.49 -13.23
C PHE A 15 8.48 0.92 -13.71
N ASP A 16 7.52 1.84 -13.62
CA ASP A 16 7.78 3.25 -13.84
C ASP A 16 8.23 3.88 -12.52
N THR A 17 9.53 4.08 -12.36
CA THR A 17 10.12 4.64 -11.14
C THR A 17 10.75 6.02 -11.34
N THR A 18 10.72 6.55 -12.57
CA THR A 18 11.50 7.72 -12.99
C THR A 18 11.07 9.00 -12.26
N SER A 19 9.80 9.10 -11.85
CA SER A 19 9.24 10.24 -11.12
C SER A 19 9.14 10.05 -9.61
N LEU A 20 9.65 8.93 -9.05
CA LEU A 20 9.47 8.61 -7.64
C LEU A 20 10.46 9.36 -6.74
N THR A 21 9.92 10.22 -5.89
CA THR A 21 10.67 10.85 -4.79
C THR A 21 10.93 9.86 -3.63
N ARG A 22 11.80 10.24 -2.69
CA ARG A 22 12.10 9.44 -1.47
C ARG A 22 10.84 9.11 -0.65
N LEU A 23 9.85 10.00 -0.62
CA LEU A 23 8.59 9.76 0.11
C LEU A 23 7.78 8.63 -0.52
N HIS A 24 7.79 8.48 -1.84
CA HIS A 24 7.13 7.36 -2.49
C HIS A 24 7.76 6.02 -2.11
N TYR A 25 9.10 5.95 -2.14
CA TYR A 25 9.80 4.74 -1.70
C TYR A 25 9.55 4.42 -0.22
N LEU A 26 9.51 5.45 0.64
CA LEU A 26 9.15 5.26 2.04
C LEU A 26 7.71 4.72 2.19
N GLY A 27 6.75 5.27 1.43
CA GLY A 27 5.38 4.78 1.41
C GLY A 27 5.28 3.33 0.96
N VAL A 28 6.00 2.96 -0.11
CA VAL A 28 6.09 1.58 -0.59
C VAL A 28 6.67 0.65 0.47
N ALA A 29 7.77 1.05 1.13
CA ALA A 29 8.41 0.25 2.17
C ALA A 29 7.48 0.03 3.37
N LEU A 30 6.84 1.10 3.86
CA LEU A 30 5.90 1.01 4.98
C LEU A 30 4.69 0.14 4.63
N ALA A 31 4.11 0.29 3.43
CA ALA A 31 3.01 -0.54 2.96
C ALA A 31 3.41 -2.02 2.84
N ALA A 32 4.61 -2.31 2.35
CA ALA A 32 5.13 -3.66 2.26
C ALA A 32 5.33 -4.29 3.66
N VAL A 33 5.90 -3.55 4.62
CA VAL A 33 6.05 -4.03 6.01
C VAL A 33 4.70 -4.38 6.62
N THR A 34 3.72 -3.46 6.53
CA THR A 34 2.34 -3.70 7.00
C THR A 34 1.73 -4.93 6.30
N GLY A 35 1.90 -5.05 4.98
CA GLY A 35 1.41 -6.19 4.21
C GLY A 35 1.97 -7.53 4.68
N VAL A 36 3.29 -7.60 4.92
CA VAL A 36 3.94 -8.81 5.48
C VAL A 36 3.37 -9.15 6.85
N ILE A 37 3.23 -8.17 7.74
CA ILE A 37 2.70 -8.41 9.09
C ILE A 37 1.28 -8.98 9.01
N HIS A 38 0.43 -8.44 8.14
CA HIS A 38 -0.93 -8.95 7.97
C HIS A 38 -0.95 -10.38 7.43
N LEU A 39 -0.08 -10.74 6.48
CA LEU A 39 0.00 -12.13 6.01
C LEU A 39 0.49 -13.08 7.11
N VAL A 40 1.49 -12.68 7.90
CA VAL A 40 2.00 -13.47 9.04
C VAL A 40 0.90 -13.69 10.09
N LEU A 41 0.20 -12.62 10.48
CA LEU A 41 -0.94 -12.72 11.41
C LEU A 41 -2.05 -13.57 10.82
N GLY A 42 -2.36 -13.41 9.53
CA GLY A 42 -3.36 -14.21 8.83
C GLY A 42 -3.09 -15.70 8.94
N VAL A 43 -1.86 -16.14 8.66
CA VAL A 43 -1.46 -17.55 8.83
C VAL A 43 -1.53 -17.97 10.31
N GLY A 44 -1.09 -17.11 11.23
CA GLY A 44 -1.09 -17.39 12.67
C GLY A 44 -2.50 -17.56 13.28
N PHE A 45 -3.53 -16.96 12.69
CA PHE A 45 -4.92 -17.06 13.15
C PHE A 45 -5.72 -18.19 12.47
N LEU A 46 -5.14 -19.00 11.58
CA LEU A 46 -5.87 -20.07 10.91
C LEU A 46 -6.29 -21.20 11.87
N PRO A 47 -7.46 -21.85 11.65
CA PRO A 47 -8.52 -21.50 10.70
C PRO A 47 -9.61 -20.64 11.36
N SER A 48 -9.55 -19.31 11.22
CA SER A 48 -10.58 -18.40 11.73
C SER A 48 -11.05 -17.39 10.68
N PRO A 49 -12.26 -16.81 10.80
CA PRO A 49 -12.67 -15.70 9.96
C PRO A 49 -11.73 -14.49 10.05
N LEU A 50 -11.13 -14.27 11.22
CA LEU A 50 -10.13 -13.23 11.45
C LEU A 50 -8.88 -13.46 10.57
N ALA A 51 -8.42 -14.70 10.44
CA ALA A 51 -7.31 -15.06 9.54
C ALA A 51 -7.57 -14.58 8.10
N VAL A 52 -8.78 -14.81 7.59
CA VAL A 52 -9.16 -14.40 6.23
C VAL A 52 -9.09 -12.88 6.09
N SER A 53 -9.58 -12.12 7.07
CA SER A 53 -9.49 -10.65 7.03
C SER A 53 -8.05 -10.14 6.98
N PHE A 54 -7.15 -10.74 7.77
CA PHE A 54 -5.73 -10.41 7.74
C PHE A 54 -5.07 -10.75 6.40
N VAL A 55 -5.36 -11.92 5.83
CA VAL A 55 -4.83 -12.29 4.49
C VAL A 55 -5.31 -11.30 3.42
N LEU A 56 -6.60 -10.99 3.40
CA LEU A 56 -7.16 -10.02 2.43
C LEU A 56 -6.57 -8.62 2.61
N ALA A 57 -6.34 -8.18 3.85
CA ALA A 57 -5.69 -6.91 4.12
C ALA A 57 -4.23 -6.89 3.62
N GLY A 58 -3.47 -7.97 3.87
CA GLY A 58 -2.11 -8.12 3.35
C GLY A 58 -2.05 -8.06 1.83
N LEU A 59 -2.96 -8.78 1.15
CA LEU A 59 -3.10 -8.71 -0.31
C LEU A 59 -3.50 -7.31 -0.78
N GLY A 60 -4.35 -6.60 -0.04
CA GLY A 60 -4.72 -5.21 -0.34
C GLY A 60 -3.52 -4.26 -0.33
N PHE A 61 -2.65 -4.36 0.67
CA PHE A 61 -1.41 -3.56 0.73
C PHE A 61 -0.46 -3.88 -0.43
N PHE A 62 -0.20 -5.17 -0.70
CA PHE A 62 0.65 -5.57 -1.83
C PHE A 62 0.05 -5.22 -3.19
N GLY A 63 -1.27 -5.32 -3.34
CA GLY A 63 -1.99 -4.88 -4.54
C GLY A 63 -1.82 -3.38 -4.75
N GLY A 64 -1.97 -2.57 -3.69
CA GLY A 64 -1.71 -1.13 -3.75
C GLY A 64 -0.27 -0.80 -4.15
N VAL A 65 0.72 -1.48 -3.56
CA VAL A 65 2.13 -1.34 -3.93
C VAL A 65 2.37 -1.68 -5.40
N ALA A 66 1.82 -2.80 -5.88
CA ALA A 66 1.97 -3.22 -7.26
C ALA A 66 1.37 -2.18 -8.23
N LEU A 67 0.11 -1.78 -8.01
CA LEU A 67 -0.55 -0.74 -8.83
C LEU A 67 0.27 0.56 -8.86
N PHE A 68 0.80 0.98 -7.71
CA PHE A 68 1.61 2.18 -7.62
C PHE A 68 2.91 2.10 -8.43
N LEU A 69 3.65 0.99 -8.31
CA LEU A 69 4.92 0.78 -9.01
C LEU A 69 4.75 0.60 -10.51
N PHE A 70 3.62 0.03 -10.97
CA PHE A 70 3.26 -0.01 -12.39
C PHE A 70 2.71 1.32 -12.93
N GLY A 71 2.66 2.38 -12.11
CA GLY A 71 2.17 3.69 -12.55
C GLY A 71 0.66 3.76 -12.77
N VAL A 72 -0.10 2.74 -12.32
CA VAL A 72 -1.54 2.67 -12.51
C VAL A 72 -2.23 3.69 -11.62
N ARG A 73 -2.59 4.85 -12.19
CA ARG A 73 -3.35 5.91 -11.53
C ARG A 73 -2.80 6.24 -10.12
N ARG A 74 -1.48 6.46 -10.01
CA ARG A 74 -0.76 6.62 -8.72
C ARG A 74 -1.49 7.50 -7.72
N ARG A 75 -1.97 8.67 -8.15
CA ARG A 75 -2.73 9.59 -7.29
C ARG A 75 -3.99 8.95 -6.68
N GLN A 76 -4.74 8.16 -7.45
CA GLN A 76 -5.91 7.44 -6.94
C GLN A 76 -5.51 6.32 -5.99
N VAL A 77 -4.42 5.61 -6.28
CA VAL A 77 -3.88 4.56 -5.40
C VAL A 77 -3.47 5.15 -4.04
N VAL A 78 -2.75 6.28 -4.06
CA VAL A 78 -2.39 7.03 -2.83
C VAL A 78 -3.65 7.48 -2.09
N ALA A 79 -4.62 8.08 -2.80
CA ALA A 79 -5.85 8.57 -2.21
C ALA A 79 -6.68 7.46 -1.55
N VAL A 80 -6.78 6.28 -2.17
CA VAL A 80 -7.49 5.10 -1.62
C VAL A 80 -6.69 4.43 -0.51
N GLY A 81 -5.36 4.46 -0.58
CA GLY A 81 -4.48 3.91 0.45
C GLY A 81 -4.70 4.53 1.83
N ILE A 82 -5.07 5.82 1.88
CA ILE A 82 -5.35 6.53 3.15
C ILE A 82 -6.56 5.92 3.89
N PRO A 83 -7.79 5.93 3.35
CA PRO A 83 -8.95 5.34 4.01
C PRO A 83 -8.80 3.83 4.18
N PHE A 84 -8.14 3.12 3.26
CA PHE A 84 -7.86 1.69 3.43
C PHE A 84 -7.00 1.42 4.67
N THR A 85 -5.90 2.16 4.84
CA THR A 85 -5.01 1.99 6.00
C THR A 85 -5.70 2.37 7.31
N LEU A 86 -6.46 3.47 7.32
CA LEU A 86 -7.25 3.87 8.49
C LEU A 86 -8.31 2.83 8.85
N LEU A 87 -8.97 2.24 7.86
CA LEU A 87 -9.91 1.15 8.09
C LEU A 87 -9.22 -0.04 8.79
N GLN A 88 -8.05 -0.46 8.33
CA GLN A 88 -7.30 -1.54 8.99
C GLN A 88 -6.89 -1.18 10.43
N PHE A 89 -6.53 0.09 10.65
CA PHE A 89 -6.19 0.59 11.99
C PHE A 89 -7.36 0.43 12.95
N PHE A 90 -8.55 0.94 12.59
CA PHE A 90 -9.73 0.86 13.45
C PHE A 90 -10.31 -0.55 13.54
N ALA A 91 -10.31 -1.31 12.44
CA ALA A 91 -10.82 -2.68 12.41
C ALA A 91 -10.06 -3.60 13.37
N TYR A 92 -8.75 -3.42 13.53
CA TYR A 92 -7.97 -4.17 14.51
C TYR A 92 -8.55 -4.05 15.92
N PHE A 93 -8.80 -2.82 16.40
CA PHE A 93 -9.33 -2.63 17.76
C PHE A 93 -10.75 -3.18 17.91
N ALA A 94 -11.57 -3.07 16.87
CA ALA A 94 -12.95 -3.58 16.89
C ALA A 94 -13.03 -5.11 16.86
N LEU A 95 -12.17 -5.76 16.06
CA LEU A 95 -12.23 -7.20 15.82
C LEU A 95 -11.37 -8.02 16.80
N ASN A 96 -10.31 -7.42 17.36
CA ASN A 96 -9.44 -8.10 18.33
C ASN A 96 -9.83 -7.82 19.79
N TRP A 97 -10.89 -7.05 20.07
CA TRP A 97 -11.27 -6.75 21.45
C TRP A 97 -11.60 -8.01 22.28
N PRO A 98 -11.09 -8.14 23.53
CA PRO A 98 -10.26 -7.19 24.28
C PRO A 98 -8.73 -7.36 24.09
N ASP A 99 -8.28 -8.34 23.30
CA ASP A 99 -6.87 -8.67 23.08
C ASP A 99 -6.20 -7.77 22.01
N VAL A 100 -6.12 -6.47 22.31
CA VAL A 100 -5.59 -5.44 21.38
C VAL A 100 -4.14 -5.05 21.67
N VAL A 101 -3.53 -5.61 22.72
CA VAL A 101 -2.20 -5.21 23.21
C VAL A 101 -1.06 -6.10 22.72
N SER A 102 -1.31 -6.93 21.70
CA SER A 102 -0.28 -7.72 21.04
C SER A 102 0.88 -6.81 20.57
N PRO A 103 2.15 -7.11 20.95
CA PRO A 103 3.30 -6.30 20.54
C PRO A 103 3.41 -6.12 19.03
N VAL A 104 3.15 -7.18 18.26
CA VAL A 104 3.20 -7.15 16.79
C VAL A 104 2.07 -6.30 16.23
N GLY A 105 0.85 -6.43 16.77
CA GLY A 105 -0.31 -5.64 16.35
C GLY A 105 -0.13 -4.15 16.63
N LEU A 106 0.38 -3.80 17.81
CA LEU A 106 0.69 -2.40 18.16
C LEU A 106 1.81 -1.81 17.32
N PHE A 107 2.88 -2.59 17.08
CA PHE A 107 3.96 -2.16 16.18
C PHE A 107 3.43 -1.85 14.78
N ASP A 108 2.60 -2.73 14.22
CA ASP A 108 1.91 -2.51 12.95
C ASP A 108 1.09 -1.21 12.94
N LYS A 109 0.42 -0.87 14.06
CA LYS A 109 -0.35 0.39 14.14
C LYS A 109 0.51 1.63 14.09
N VAL A 110 1.72 1.59 14.64
CA VAL A 110 2.70 2.67 14.48
C VAL A 110 3.14 2.80 13.03
N VAL A 111 3.43 1.67 12.36
CA VAL A 111 3.79 1.65 10.93
C VAL A 111 2.65 2.20 10.06
N GLN A 112 1.40 1.83 10.36
CA GLN A 112 0.21 2.32 9.65
C GLN A 112 0.02 3.84 9.82
N LEU A 113 0.19 4.38 11.03
CA LEU A 113 0.09 5.83 11.24
C LEU A 113 1.20 6.59 10.49
N ALA A 114 2.43 6.06 10.49
CA ALA A 114 3.51 6.61 9.68
C ALA A 114 3.17 6.55 8.18
N LEU A 115 2.63 5.43 7.69
CA LEU A 115 2.19 5.27 6.30
C LEU A 115 1.11 6.28 5.93
N VAL A 116 0.08 6.47 6.76
CA VAL A 116 -0.96 7.48 6.53
C VAL A 116 -0.35 8.87 6.43
N GLY A 117 0.59 9.23 7.31
CA GLY A 117 1.31 10.50 7.24
C GLY A 117 2.05 10.70 5.91
N VAL A 118 2.75 9.67 5.43
CA VAL A 118 3.46 9.69 4.14
C VAL A 118 2.49 9.81 2.97
N LEU A 119 1.41 9.03 2.95
CA LEU A 119 0.41 9.06 1.87
C LEU A 119 -0.27 10.44 1.79
N VAL A 120 -0.62 11.04 2.94
CA VAL A 120 -1.16 12.41 2.99
C VAL A 120 -0.15 13.42 2.45
N ALA A 121 1.12 13.32 2.83
CA ALA A 121 2.16 14.22 2.35
C ALA A 121 2.33 14.14 0.82
N VAL A 122 2.41 12.91 0.28
CA VAL A 122 2.49 12.66 -1.17
C VAL A 122 1.26 13.22 -1.88
N TYR A 123 0.06 12.88 -1.42
CA TYR A 123 -1.19 13.32 -2.06
C TYR A 123 -1.33 14.85 -2.13
N ARG A 124 -0.87 15.55 -1.07
CA ARG A 124 -0.88 17.01 -1.01
C ARG A 124 0.16 17.63 -1.95
N ALA A 125 1.35 17.05 -2.06
CA ALA A 125 2.38 17.52 -2.98
C ALA A 125 1.90 17.43 -4.44
N GLU A 126 1.36 16.28 -4.84
CA GLU A 126 0.80 16.09 -6.19
C GLU A 126 -0.36 17.04 -6.49
N SER A 127 -1.15 17.43 -5.47
CA SER A 127 -2.28 18.34 -5.67
C SER A 127 -1.87 19.81 -5.83
N ALA A 128 -0.64 20.18 -5.45
CA ALA A 128 -0.11 21.54 -5.63
C ALA A 128 0.55 21.75 -7.00
N GLU A 129 0.85 20.66 -7.71
CA GLU A 129 1.52 20.67 -9.02
C GLU A 129 0.53 20.66 -10.21
N ASN A 130 -0.77 20.53 -9.93
CA ASN A 130 -1.86 20.54 -10.93
C ASN A 130 -2.68 21.83 -10.85
#